data_AF-A0A2A2V905-F1
#
_entry.id   AF-A0A2A2V905-F1
#
_cell.length_a   1.000
_cell.length_b   1.000
_cell.length_c   1.000
_cell.angle_alpha   90.00
_cell.angle_beta   90.00
_cell.angle_gamma   90.00
#
_symmetry.space_group_name_H-M   'P 1'
#
loop_
_entity.id
_entity.type
_entity.pdbx_description
1 polymer ?
#
loop_
_entity_poly.entity_id
_entity_poly.type
_entity_poly.pdbx_seq_one_letter_code
_entity_poly.pdbx_strand_id
1 'polypeptide(L)'
;MAGKPKPKSHCNYGHAMTPENTTVIQAKGNKYPHRQCRICMDITQTDVEQIEAHIRGGGSFRSLNLSFAKEMGLEAYRAQNPEWSQEMLAASRASFSAASSARFAQRTANRSHCSFGHELTPDVMDREMAAASVGWNPRACRLCRPRFDAVSKFLAEPVEPIPQRAAPDKIAPGILRRTHCKFGHALTPDNIVVVLTFKNHKHHQCKTCVNLTDTDAAEVMKHLRAGTPLKRMPLPAPKTLDSVMRYRQDHPKWDAIATPLIKANSLAARIAGSKRVFGNNTHCGKGHEFTPENTYWKNNGTRQCRTCNKERAREGAPVTREKIELAKRAIATGLSVADIVAAGRSTPGRRSIMTPPQWRKARIAYPEFNRFVLENIRSKQSFAVMQRVGALAPIRGLVRANITEPAVIDRTIPLYVPQSGDPEWLYSLTPRYLSEDDRNDLVSELFLELAARTLRREDVPSRAKEMVRKHNREFPTHAYGDIHSPLSLDAPAYLDGTMLRGDTVSENLWDQI
;
A
#
# COMPACT_ATOMS: atom_id res chain seq x y z
N MET A 1 3.95 -23.43 32.98
CA MET A 1 3.20 -23.82 31.77
C MET A 1 2.29 -22.67 31.36
N ALA A 2 2.51 -22.03 30.20
CA ALA A 2 1.67 -20.92 29.75
C ALA A 2 0.28 -21.44 29.34
N GLY A 3 -0.79 -20.94 29.97
CA GLY A 3 -2.16 -21.38 29.73
C GLY A 3 -2.56 -21.20 28.27
N LYS A 4 -3.17 -22.23 27.66
CA LYS A 4 -3.70 -22.13 26.29
C LYS A 4 -4.75 -21.01 26.26
N PRO A 5 -4.71 -20.11 25.27
CA PRO A 5 -5.69 -19.04 25.16
C PRO A 5 -7.10 -19.63 25.02
N LYS A 6 -8.04 -19.14 25.83
CA LYS A 6 -9.45 -19.56 25.75
C LYS A 6 -9.98 -19.24 24.34
N PRO A 7 -10.69 -20.16 23.68
CA PRO A 7 -11.26 -19.90 22.37
C PRO A 7 -12.24 -18.72 22.45
N LYS A 8 -12.26 -17.88 21.41
CA LYS A 8 -13.23 -16.79 21.31
C LYS A 8 -14.64 -17.38 21.21
N SER A 9 -15.57 -16.88 22.03
CA SER A 9 -16.99 -17.27 21.99
C SER A 9 -17.75 -16.61 20.85
N HIS A 10 -17.26 -15.47 20.34
CA HIS A 10 -17.90 -14.70 19.27
C HIS A 10 -16.89 -14.28 18.20
N CYS A 11 -17.35 -14.10 16.97
CA CYS A 11 -16.54 -13.49 15.90
C CYS A 11 -16.46 -11.96 16.08
N ASN A 12 -15.64 -11.29 15.28
CA ASN A 12 -15.50 -9.83 15.34
C ASN A 12 -16.80 -9.06 14.98
N TYR A 13 -17.79 -9.75 14.41
CA TYR A 13 -19.10 -9.20 14.06
C TYR A 13 -20.21 -9.62 15.05
N GLY A 14 -19.85 -10.24 16.18
CA GLY A 14 -20.81 -10.59 17.24
C GLY A 14 -21.55 -11.92 17.06
N HIS A 15 -21.32 -12.68 15.99
CA HIS A 15 -21.92 -14.01 15.84
C HIS A 15 -21.29 -15.03 16.78
N ALA A 16 -22.11 -15.86 17.42
CA ALA A 16 -21.64 -16.96 18.25
C ALA A 16 -20.84 -17.99 17.41
N MET A 17 -19.67 -18.37 17.91
CA MET A 17 -18.76 -19.31 17.26
C MET A 17 -19.06 -20.74 17.75
N THR A 18 -20.13 -21.34 17.22
CA THR A 18 -20.47 -22.74 17.46
C THR A 18 -19.67 -23.66 16.52
N PRO A 19 -19.51 -24.96 16.83
CA PRO A 19 -18.85 -25.91 15.93
C PRO A 19 -19.45 -25.94 14.52
N GLU A 20 -20.76 -25.74 14.39
CA GLU A 20 -21.50 -25.73 13.12
C GLU A 20 -21.23 -24.46 12.31
N ASN A 21 -21.06 -23.33 12.99
CA ASN A 21 -20.83 -22.00 12.41
C ASN A 21 -19.34 -21.62 12.34
N THR A 22 -18.42 -22.55 12.63
CA THR A 22 -16.99 -22.25 12.68
C THR A 22 -16.20 -23.18 11.77
N THR A 23 -15.49 -22.61 10.79
CA THR A 23 -14.50 -23.34 9.99
C THR A 23 -13.12 -23.09 10.56
N VAL A 24 -12.39 -24.17 10.86
CA VAL A 24 -11.01 -24.10 11.35
C VAL A 24 -10.08 -24.11 10.14
N ILE A 25 -9.45 -22.98 9.83
CA ILE A 25 -8.49 -22.89 8.73
C ILE A 25 -7.07 -22.86 9.30
N GLN A 26 -6.26 -23.81 8.84
CA GLN A 26 -4.84 -23.86 9.18
C GLN A 26 -4.06 -23.17 8.05
N ALA A 27 -3.80 -21.87 8.21
CA ALA A 27 -2.98 -21.15 7.24
C ALA A 27 -1.57 -21.73 7.25
N LYS A 28 -1.01 -22.03 6.07
CA LYS A 28 0.35 -22.56 5.92
C LYS A 28 1.35 -21.60 6.58
N GLY A 29 1.97 -22.04 7.69
CA GLY A 29 2.95 -21.25 8.45
C GLY A 29 2.45 -20.57 9.72
N ASN A 30 1.13 -20.56 10.01
CA ASN A 30 0.63 -20.09 11.30
C ASN A 30 0.65 -21.21 12.33
N LYS A 31 1.30 -20.95 13.47
CA LYS A 31 1.41 -21.89 14.61
C LYS A 31 0.05 -22.27 15.20
N TYR A 32 -0.96 -21.42 15.03
CA TYR A 32 -2.31 -21.64 15.56
C TYR A 32 -3.34 -21.59 14.43
N PRO A 33 -4.26 -22.58 14.37
CA PRO A 33 -5.37 -22.52 13.43
C PRO A 33 -6.27 -21.34 13.77
N HIS A 34 -6.71 -20.60 12.76
CA HIS A 34 -7.65 -19.51 12.94
C HIS A 34 -9.06 -20.02 12.65
N ARG A 35 -10.01 -19.59 13.48
CA ARG A 35 -11.42 -19.94 13.36
C ARG A 35 -12.11 -18.85 12.55
N GLN A 36 -12.82 -19.22 11.50
CA GLN A 36 -13.60 -18.32 10.66
C GLN A 36 -15.09 -18.60 10.87
N CYS A 37 -15.88 -17.53 10.98
CA CYS A 37 -17.32 -17.61 11.18
C CYS A 37 -18.00 -17.83 9.82
N ARG A 38 -18.73 -18.95 9.66
CA ARG A 38 -19.42 -19.29 8.41
C ARG A 38 -20.47 -18.25 8.05
N ILE A 39 -21.28 -17.78 9.00
CA ILE A 39 -22.26 -16.70 8.77
C ILE A 39 -21.63 -15.43 8.18
N CYS A 40 -20.39 -15.11 8.55
CA CYS A 40 -19.71 -13.92 8.00
C CYS A 40 -19.16 -14.13 6.59
N MET A 41 -18.89 -15.39 6.19
CA MET A 41 -18.25 -15.72 4.93
C MET A 41 -19.22 -16.26 3.89
N ASP A 42 -20.21 -17.04 4.29
CA ASP A 42 -21.15 -17.66 3.39
C ASP A 42 -21.90 -16.56 2.63
N ILE A 43 -21.75 -16.59 1.30
CA ILE A 43 -22.46 -15.71 0.40
C ILE A 43 -23.92 -16.16 0.40
N THR A 44 -24.81 -15.32 0.94
CA THR A 44 -26.24 -15.59 0.93
C THR A 44 -26.81 -15.39 -0.48
N GLN A 45 -27.99 -15.94 -0.76
CA GLN A 45 -28.65 -15.73 -2.06
C GLN A 45 -28.87 -14.23 -2.34
N THR A 46 -29.20 -13.45 -1.32
CA THR A 46 -29.32 -11.98 -1.42
C THR A 46 -27.99 -11.32 -1.80
N ASP A 47 -26.87 -11.81 -1.30
CA ASP A 47 -25.54 -11.32 -1.71
C ASP A 47 -25.25 -11.66 -3.18
N VAL A 48 -25.63 -12.86 -3.65
CA VAL A 48 -25.50 -13.26 -5.06
C VAL A 48 -26.29 -12.31 -5.95
N GLU A 49 -27.56 -12.06 -5.62
CA GLU A 49 -28.44 -11.13 -6.36
C GLU A 49 -27.88 -9.70 -6.40
N GLN A 50 -27.34 -9.21 -5.27
CA GLN A 50 -26.67 -7.91 -5.21
C GLN A 50 -25.41 -7.85 -6.09
N ILE A 51 -24.60 -8.91 -6.09
CA ILE A 51 -23.41 -9.01 -6.92
C ILE A 51 -23.79 -9.04 -8.40
N GLU A 52 -24.79 -9.84 -8.78
CA GLU A 52 -25.30 -9.91 -10.14
C GLU A 52 -25.86 -8.57 -10.61
N ALA A 53 -26.71 -7.93 -9.80
CA ALA A 53 -27.26 -6.60 -10.09
C ALA A 53 -26.15 -5.57 -10.28
N HIS A 54 -25.12 -5.58 -9.42
CA HIS A 54 -23.98 -4.67 -9.54
C HIS A 54 -23.18 -4.91 -10.82
N ILE A 55 -22.88 -6.17 -11.15
CA ILE A 55 -22.09 -6.51 -12.35
C ILE A 55 -22.88 -6.22 -13.63
N ARG A 56 -24.16 -6.58 -13.68
CA ARG A 56 -25.05 -6.27 -14.81
C ARG A 56 -25.31 -4.77 -14.95
N GLY A 57 -25.27 -4.02 -13.85
CA GLY A 57 -25.32 -2.55 -13.81
C GLY A 57 -24.05 -1.83 -14.27
N GLY A 58 -23.05 -2.53 -14.82
CA GLY A 58 -21.80 -1.93 -15.29
C GLY A 58 -20.67 -1.93 -14.24
N GLY A 59 -20.90 -2.53 -13.08
CA GLY A 59 -19.90 -2.73 -12.04
C GLY A 59 -18.85 -3.78 -12.42
N SER A 60 -17.80 -3.84 -11.60
CA SER A 60 -16.77 -4.88 -11.64
C SER A 60 -16.59 -5.53 -10.28
N PHE A 61 -16.01 -6.73 -10.22
CA PHE A 61 -15.69 -7.39 -8.94
C PHE A 61 -14.85 -6.50 -8.01
N ARG A 62 -13.96 -5.66 -8.55
CA ARG A 62 -13.12 -4.73 -7.77
C ARG A 62 -13.87 -3.54 -7.17
N SER A 63 -15.09 -3.31 -7.63
CA SER A 63 -15.96 -2.21 -7.17
C SER A 63 -17.13 -2.69 -6.33
N LEU A 64 -17.19 -4.00 -6.04
CA LEU A 64 -18.16 -4.53 -5.09
C LEU A 64 -17.81 -4.01 -3.69
N ASN A 65 -18.81 -3.53 -2.96
CA ASN A 65 -18.65 -3.06 -1.59
C ASN A 65 -18.95 -4.20 -0.60
N LEU A 66 -18.26 -5.34 -0.76
CA LEU A 66 -18.39 -6.46 0.15
C LEU A 66 -17.49 -6.25 1.38
N SER A 67 -17.90 -6.77 2.53
CA SER A 67 -17.00 -6.87 3.66
C SER A 67 -15.86 -7.86 3.32
N PHE A 68 -14.69 -7.67 3.91
CA PHE A 68 -13.53 -8.55 3.68
C PHE A 68 -13.85 -10.05 3.89
N ALA A 69 -14.71 -10.37 4.87
CA ALA A 69 -15.14 -11.75 5.12
C ALA A 69 -15.96 -12.32 3.94
N LYS A 70 -16.86 -11.52 3.36
CA LYS A 70 -17.64 -11.92 2.17
C LYS A 70 -16.78 -11.95 0.91
N GLU A 71 -15.73 -11.14 0.79
CA GLU A 71 -14.79 -11.25 -0.35
C GLU A 71 -14.11 -12.63 -0.40
N MET A 72 -13.68 -13.18 0.75
CA MET A 72 -13.12 -14.54 0.79
C MET A 72 -14.18 -15.60 0.52
N GLY A 73 -15.39 -15.42 1.03
CA GLY A 73 -16.54 -16.28 0.73
C GLY A 73 -16.90 -16.33 -0.75
N LEU A 74 -16.80 -15.20 -1.45
CA LEU A 74 -17.06 -15.09 -2.87
C LEU A 74 -16.11 -15.95 -3.71
N GLU A 75 -14.84 -16.09 -3.32
CA GLU A 75 -13.91 -16.98 -4.02
C GLU A 75 -14.33 -18.46 -3.88
N ALA A 76 -14.75 -18.87 -2.68
CA ALA A 76 -15.26 -20.21 -2.44
C ALA A 76 -16.55 -20.47 -3.23
N TYR A 77 -17.49 -19.51 -3.23
CA TYR A 77 -18.73 -19.59 -4.00
C TYR A 77 -18.46 -19.72 -5.51
N ARG A 78 -17.50 -18.96 -6.04
CA ARG A 78 -17.09 -19.03 -7.45
C ARG A 78 -16.45 -20.36 -7.83
N ALA A 79 -15.73 -20.99 -6.92
CA ALA A 79 -15.15 -22.31 -7.14
C ALA A 79 -16.24 -23.39 -7.19
N GLN A 80 -17.30 -23.25 -6.38
CA GLN A 80 -18.44 -24.17 -6.35
C GLN A 80 -19.41 -23.95 -7.52
N ASN A 81 -19.49 -22.73 -8.06
CA ASN A 81 -20.40 -22.33 -9.14
C ASN A 81 -19.62 -21.80 -10.36
N PRO A 82 -18.93 -22.68 -11.13
CA PRO A 82 -18.03 -22.26 -12.20
C PRO A 82 -18.76 -21.56 -13.36
N GLU A 83 -19.96 -22.00 -13.72
CA GLU A 83 -20.76 -21.41 -14.80
C GLU A 83 -21.16 -19.96 -14.47
N TRP A 84 -21.73 -19.76 -13.28
CA TRP A 84 -22.02 -18.44 -12.74
C TRP A 84 -20.78 -17.55 -12.69
N SER A 85 -19.65 -18.09 -12.19
CA SER A 85 -18.41 -17.33 -12.14
C SER A 85 -17.91 -16.93 -13.53
N GLN A 86 -18.09 -17.76 -14.55
CA GLN A 86 -17.67 -17.45 -15.91
C GLN A 86 -18.55 -16.36 -16.52
N GLU A 87 -19.88 -16.45 -16.36
CA GLU A 87 -20.84 -15.42 -16.80
C GLU A 87 -20.50 -14.07 -16.15
N MET A 88 -20.35 -14.03 -14.83
CA MET A 88 -20.05 -12.80 -14.11
C MET A 88 -18.67 -12.22 -14.45
N LEU A 89 -17.66 -13.05 -14.73
CA LEU A 89 -16.37 -12.58 -15.21
C LEU A 89 -16.46 -11.99 -16.63
N ALA A 90 -17.24 -12.59 -17.52
CA ALA A 90 -17.47 -12.07 -18.86
C ALA A 90 -18.19 -10.71 -18.81
N ALA A 91 -19.27 -10.62 -18.02
CA ALA A 91 -20.01 -9.38 -17.80
C ALA A 91 -19.12 -8.30 -17.17
N SER A 92 -18.37 -8.62 -16.10
CA SER A 92 -17.45 -7.67 -15.47
C SER A 92 -16.34 -7.18 -16.41
N ARG A 93 -15.85 -8.00 -17.34
CA ARG A 93 -14.85 -7.59 -18.35
C ARG A 93 -15.46 -6.66 -19.40
N ALA A 94 -16.67 -6.97 -19.87
CA ALA A 94 -17.40 -6.11 -20.79
C ALA A 94 -17.65 -4.72 -20.17
N SER A 95 -18.15 -4.70 -18.93
CA SER A 95 -18.38 -3.48 -18.14
C SER A 95 -17.08 -2.69 -17.90
N PHE A 96 -15.99 -3.36 -17.53
CA PHE A 96 -14.69 -2.70 -17.35
C PHE A 96 -14.15 -2.09 -18.65
N SER A 97 -14.30 -2.79 -19.78
CA SER A 97 -13.90 -2.28 -21.09
C SER A 97 -14.72 -1.05 -21.48
N ALA A 98 -16.05 -1.10 -21.31
CA ALA A 98 -16.95 0.02 -21.56
C ALA A 98 -16.64 1.22 -20.65
N ALA A 99 -16.50 1.01 -19.34
CA ALA A 99 -16.15 2.06 -18.38
C ALA A 99 -14.76 2.64 -18.63
N SER A 100 -13.77 1.82 -18.99
CA SER A 100 -12.42 2.30 -19.35
C SER A 100 -12.45 3.15 -20.61
N SER A 101 -13.22 2.73 -21.62
CA SER A 101 -13.41 3.47 -22.87
C SER A 101 -14.13 4.80 -22.61
N ALA A 102 -15.18 4.80 -21.78
CA ALA A 102 -15.90 6.01 -21.35
C ALA A 102 -15.00 6.98 -20.55
N ARG A 103 -14.23 6.49 -19.57
CA ARG A 103 -13.27 7.32 -18.82
C ARG A 103 -12.16 7.86 -19.71
N PHE A 104 -11.69 7.09 -20.67
CA PHE A 104 -10.70 7.54 -21.64
C PHE A 104 -11.29 8.63 -22.55
N ALA A 105 -12.51 8.43 -23.05
CA ALA A 105 -13.25 9.43 -23.82
C ALA A 105 -13.47 10.70 -23.00
N GLN A 106 -13.90 10.60 -21.74
CA GLN A 106 -14.10 11.72 -20.82
C GLN A 106 -12.80 12.45 -20.49
N ARG A 107 -11.70 11.73 -20.20
CA ARG A 107 -10.38 12.35 -20.00
C ARG A 107 -9.91 13.08 -21.25
N THR A 108 -10.18 12.51 -22.42
CA THR A 108 -9.86 13.14 -23.70
C THR A 108 -10.74 14.38 -23.92
N ALA A 109 -12.01 14.31 -23.56
CA ALA A 109 -12.97 15.42 -23.67
C ALA A 109 -12.66 16.58 -22.71
N ASN A 110 -12.23 16.26 -21.49
CA ASN A 110 -11.88 17.22 -20.44
C ASN A 110 -10.45 17.77 -20.57
N ARG A 111 -9.69 17.30 -21.57
CA ARG A 111 -8.33 17.77 -21.78
C ARG A 111 -8.37 19.20 -22.32
N SER A 112 -7.94 20.17 -21.50
CA SER A 112 -7.84 21.58 -21.89
C SER A 112 -6.57 21.90 -22.68
N HIS A 113 -5.55 21.04 -22.63
CA HIS A 113 -4.26 21.29 -23.29
C HIS A 113 -3.70 20.04 -23.98
N CYS A 114 -3.06 20.18 -25.14
CA CYS A 114 -2.37 19.09 -25.81
C CYS A 114 -1.11 18.62 -25.04
N SER A 115 -0.39 17.61 -25.53
CA SER A 115 0.83 17.10 -24.87
C SER A 115 1.98 18.11 -24.83
N PHE A 116 1.90 19.17 -25.65
CA PHE A 116 2.88 20.25 -25.73
C PHE A 116 2.40 21.53 -25.03
N GLY A 117 1.28 21.49 -24.29
CA GLY A 117 0.80 22.64 -23.53
C GLY A 117 0.01 23.68 -24.32
N HIS A 118 -0.31 23.45 -25.60
CA HIS A 118 -1.25 24.32 -26.32
C HIS A 118 -2.67 24.10 -25.82
N GLU A 119 -3.40 25.18 -25.55
CA GLU A 119 -4.81 25.14 -25.21
C GLU A 119 -5.63 24.56 -26.37
N LEU A 120 -6.58 23.67 -26.07
CA LEU A 120 -7.42 22.97 -27.04
C LEU A 120 -8.74 23.73 -27.22
N THR A 121 -8.66 24.90 -27.84
CA THR A 121 -9.81 25.70 -28.27
C THR A 121 -10.42 25.12 -29.57
N PRO A 122 -11.69 25.45 -29.91
CA PRO A 122 -12.34 24.94 -31.12
C PRO A 122 -11.59 25.22 -32.44
N ASP A 123 -10.81 26.29 -32.50
CA ASP A 123 -9.98 26.73 -33.63
C ASP A 123 -8.62 26.00 -33.73
N VAL A 124 -8.09 25.52 -32.60
CA VAL A 124 -6.84 24.74 -32.51
C VAL A 124 -7.10 23.23 -32.65
N MET A 125 -8.36 22.78 -32.52
CA MET A 125 -8.77 21.38 -32.66
C MET A 125 -9.20 21.04 -34.10
N ASP A 126 -8.56 20.04 -34.70
CA ASP A 126 -9.01 19.45 -35.97
C ASP A 126 -10.19 18.49 -35.70
N ARG A 127 -11.43 18.89 -36.02
CA ARG A 127 -12.62 18.04 -35.83
C ARG A 127 -12.83 17.01 -36.95
N GLU A 128 -12.31 17.27 -38.16
CA GLU A 128 -12.62 16.46 -39.36
C GLU A 128 -12.02 15.04 -39.35
N MET A 129 -10.91 14.80 -38.61
CA MET A 129 -10.30 13.47 -38.55
C MET A 129 -11.01 12.48 -37.61
N ALA A 130 -12.00 12.92 -36.84
CA ALA A 130 -12.70 12.06 -35.87
C ALA A 130 -13.53 10.94 -36.54
N ALA A 131 -13.93 11.11 -37.81
CA ALA A 131 -14.80 10.15 -38.50
C ALA A 131 -14.04 9.10 -39.34
N ALA A 132 -12.81 9.38 -39.79
CA ALA A 132 -12.18 8.58 -40.85
C ALA A 132 -11.11 7.57 -40.38
N SER A 133 -10.64 7.65 -39.13
CA SER A 133 -9.61 6.73 -38.61
C SER A 133 -10.15 5.84 -37.50
N VAL A 134 -10.15 4.52 -37.75
CA VAL A 134 -10.67 3.45 -36.87
C VAL A 134 -9.76 3.21 -35.66
N GLY A 135 -9.35 4.28 -34.99
CA GLY A 135 -8.60 4.24 -33.75
C GLY A 135 -7.29 5.00 -33.85
N TRP A 136 -7.33 6.33 -33.68
CA TRP A 136 -6.43 7.01 -32.74
C TRP A 136 -6.80 8.48 -32.51
N ASN A 137 -6.78 8.86 -31.23
CA ASN A 137 -6.80 10.20 -30.62
C ASN A 137 -7.76 11.27 -31.20
N PRO A 138 -8.96 11.43 -30.63
CA PRO A 138 -10.00 12.39 -31.06
C PRO A 138 -9.64 13.89 -31.11
N ARG A 139 -8.41 14.29 -30.79
CA ARG A 139 -7.98 15.69 -30.71
C ARG A 139 -6.52 15.86 -31.13
N ALA A 140 -6.26 15.88 -32.44
CA ALA A 140 -4.99 16.35 -32.96
C ALA A 140 -4.93 17.89 -32.80
N CYS A 141 -3.92 18.39 -32.10
CA CYS A 141 -3.68 19.83 -31.99
C CYS A 141 -3.11 20.32 -33.32
N ARG A 142 -3.81 21.24 -33.99
CA ARG A 142 -3.43 21.78 -35.30
C ARG A 142 -2.04 22.42 -35.29
N LEU A 143 -1.64 23.03 -34.17
CA LEU A 143 -0.30 23.60 -33.98
C LEU A 143 0.80 22.54 -33.88
N CYS A 144 0.50 21.37 -33.32
CA CYS A 144 1.46 20.27 -33.21
C CYS A 144 1.56 19.44 -34.49
N ARG A 145 0.55 19.52 -35.37
CA ARG A 145 0.44 18.70 -36.57
C ARG A 145 1.62 18.84 -37.53
N PRO A 146 2.08 20.06 -37.91
CA PRO A 146 3.26 20.21 -38.76
C PRO A 146 4.51 19.52 -38.19
N ARG A 147 4.66 19.54 -36.86
CA ARG A 147 5.78 18.89 -36.18
C ARG A 147 5.70 17.37 -36.27
N PHE A 148 4.51 16.78 -36.17
CA PHE A 148 4.34 15.33 -36.35
C PHE A 148 4.50 14.90 -37.82
N ASP A 149 3.94 15.67 -38.74
CA ASP A 149 4.03 15.41 -40.19
C ASP A 149 5.47 15.58 -40.71
N ALA A 150 6.28 16.42 -40.06
CA ALA A 150 7.71 16.58 -40.36
C ALA A 150 8.56 15.40 -39.87
N VAL A 151 8.22 14.76 -38.75
CA VAL A 151 9.01 13.67 -38.16
C VAL A 151 8.73 12.31 -38.85
N SER A 152 7.58 12.16 -39.49
CA SER A 152 7.21 10.92 -40.20
C SER A 152 7.75 10.83 -41.64
N LYS A 153 8.41 11.88 -42.15
CA LYS A 153 9.08 11.87 -43.45
C LYS A 153 10.60 11.83 -43.28
N PHE A 154 11.13 10.68 -42.88
CA PHE A 154 12.36 10.27 -43.54
C PHE A 154 11.95 10.04 -45.00
N LEU A 155 12.38 10.95 -45.89
CA LEU A 155 12.27 10.75 -47.32
C LEU A 155 13.06 9.47 -47.60
N ALA A 156 12.34 8.35 -47.77
CA ALA A 156 12.89 7.29 -48.59
C ALA A 156 13.23 7.97 -49.92
N GLU A 157 14.48 7.82 -50.38
CA GLU A 157 14.85 8.15 -51.75
C GLU A 157 13.75 7.61 -52.67
N PRO A 158 13.40 8.33 -53.76
CA PRO A 158 12.40 7.87 -54.70
C PRO A 158 12.84 6.52 -55.27
N VAL A 159 12.41 5.44 -54.63
CA VAL A 159 12.48 4.11 -55.19
C VAL A 159 11.58 4.20 -56.42
N GLU A 160 12.17 3.99 -57.60
CA GLU A 160 11.43 3.90 -58.84
C GLU A 160 10.18 3.05 -58.59
N PRO A 161 8.99 3.51 -59.02
CA PRO A 161 7.77 2.77 -58.79
C PRO A 161 7.98 1.37 -59.35
N ILE A 162 8.08 0.39 -58.45
CA ILE A 162 8.12 -1.02 -58.84
C ILE A 162 6.89 -1.17 -59.75
N PRO A 163 7.07 -1.59 -61.02
CA PRO A 163 5.96 -1.69 -61.96
C PRO A 163 4.87 -2.47 -61.24
N GLN A 164 3.72 -1.82 -61.06
CA GLN A 164 2.57 -2.42 -60.40
C GLN A 164 2.32 -3.71 -61.16
N ARG A 165 2.64 -4.85 -60.55
CA ARG A 165 2.24 -6.15 -61.08
C ARG A 165 0.74 -6.04 -61.25
N ALA A 166 0.29 -6.20 -62.50
CA ALA A 166 -1.11 -6.27 -62.84
C ALA A 166 -1.82 -7.07 -61.75
N ALA A 167 -2.82 -6.46 -61.13
CA ALA A 167 -3.62 -7.14 -60.12
C ALA A 167 -4.06 -8.47 -60.75
N PRO A 168 -3.67 -9.63 -60.17
CA PRO A 168 -4.11 -10.89 -60.72
C PRO A 168 -5.62 -10.86 -60.76
N ASP A 169 -6.18 -11.20 -61.92
CA ASP A 169 -7.62 -11.35 -62.13
C ASP A 169 -8.24 -12.03 -60.92
N LYS A 170 -9.40 -11.52 -60.50
CA LYS A 170 -10.18 -12.01 -59.36
C LYS A 170 -10.29 -13.53 -59.41
N ILE A 171 -9.36 -14.21 -58.74
CA ILE A 171 -9.40 -15.65 -58.53
C ILE A 171 -10.65 -15.89 -57.69
N ALA A 172 -11.57 -16.70 -58.23
CA ALA A 172 -12.75 -17.18 -57.54
C ALA A 172 -12.40 -17.67 -56.12
N PRO A 173 -13.34 -17.70 -55.15
CA PRO A 173 -13.07 -18.08 -53.76
C PRO A 173 -12.85 -19.59 -53.59
N GLY A 174 -11.87 -20.15 -54.29
CA GLY A 174 -11.18 -21.38 -53.95
C GLY A 174 -9.89 -21.01 -53.24
N ILE A 175 -9.95 -20.76 -51.92
CA ILE A 175 -8.77 -20.52 -51.10
C ILE A 175 -7.85 -21.73 -51.27
N LEU A 176 -6.74 -21.56 -51.99
CA LEU A 176 -5.65 -22.54 -52.02
C LEU A 176 -5.19 -22.74 -50.58
N ARG A 177 -5.73 -23.78 -49.94
CA ARG A 177 -5.32 -24.20 -48.61
C ARG A 177 -3.86 -24.58 -48.76
N ARG A 178 -2.96 -23.81 -48.13
CA ARG A 178 -1.56 -24.21 -48.01
C ARG A 178 -1.57 -25.61 -47.40
N THR A 179 -1.13 -26.60 -48.17
CA THR A 179 -1.02 -27.99 -47.70
C THR A 179 0.19 -28.17 -46.79
N HIS A 180 1.15 -27.24 -46.83
CA HIS A 180 2.37 -27.27 -46.05
C HIS A 180 2.68 -25.90 -45.43
N CYS A 181 3.36 -25.92 -44.28
CA CYS A 181 3.86 -24.71 -43.66
C CYS A 181 5.12 -24.19 -44.37
N LYS A 182 5.65 -23.02 -43.95
CA LYS A 182 6.89 -22.47 -44.53
C LYS A 182 8.11 -23.40 -44.42
N PHE A 183 8.06 -24.37 -43.51
CA PHE A 183 9.13 -25.35 -43.26
C PHE A 183 8.83 -26.74 -43.84
N GLY A 184 7.82 -26.86 -44.71
CA GLY A 184 7.51 -28.12 -45.38
C GLY A 184 6.71 -29.14 -44.55
N HIS A 185 6.31 -28.84 -43.31
CA HIS A 185 5.41 -29.73 -42.56
C HIS A 185 3.99 -29.67 -43.12
N ALA A 186 3.36 -30.84 -43.31
CA ALA A 186 1.96 -30.94 -43.72
C ALA A 186 1.03 -30.26 -42.70
N LEU A 187 0.15 -29.40 -43.19
CA LEU A 187 -0.86 -28.69 -42.41
C LEU A 187 -2.16 -29.52 -42.38
N THR A 188 -2.20 -30.52 -41.50
CA THR A 188 -3.42 -31.27 -41.19
C THR A 188 -4.24 -30.52 -40.11
N PRO A 189 -5.56 -30.78 -39.98
CA PRO A 189 -6.36 -30.22 -38.89
C PRO A 189 -5.72 -30.40 -37.50
N ASP A 190 -5.06 -31.53 -37.26
CA ASP A 190 -4.38 -31.84 -35.98
C ASP A 190 -3.03 -31.11 -35.79
N ASN A 191 -2.42 -30.66 -36.89
CA ASN A 191 -1.13 -29.97 -36.91
C ASN A 191 -1.26 -28.45 -37.10
N ILE A 192 -2.47 -27.90 -37.01
CA ILE A 192 -2.72 -26.46 -37.12
C ILE A 192 -3.12 -25.91 -35.75
N VAL A 193 -2.38 -24.90 -35.29
CA VAL A 193 -2.77 -24.05 -34.16
C VAL A 193 -3.28 -22.73 -34.72
N VAL A 194 -4.52 -22.37 -34.40
CA VAL A 194 -5.09 -21.07 -34.75
C VAL A 194 -4.66 -20.06 -33.69
N VAL A 195 -3.78 -19.13 -34.07
CA VAL A 195 -3.37 -18.02 -33.20
C VAL A 195 -4.11 -16.77 -33.66
N LEU A 196 -4.82 -16.14 -32.73
CA LEU A 196 -5.42 -14.83 -32.96
C LEU A 196 -4.33 -13.76 -32.82
N THR A 197 -4.19 -12.94 -33.85
CA THR A 197 -3.33 -11.75 -33.77
C THR A 197 -4.03 -10.62 -33.02
N PHE A 198 -3.27 -9.59 -32.63
CA PHE A 198 -3.79 -8.38 -31.99
C PHE A 198 -4.91 -7.68 -32.79
N LYS A 199 -4.99 -7.92 -34.11
CA LYS A 199 -6.03 -7.40 -35.01
C LYS A 199 -7.20 -8.37 -35.24
N ASN A 200 -7.35 -9.41 -34.41
CA ASN A 200 -8.35 -10.49 -34.58
C ASN A 200 -8.23 -11.30 -35.87
N HIS A 201 -7.13 -11.20 -36.63
CA HIS A 201 -6.91 -12.10 -37.76
C HIS A 201 -6.45 -13.47 -37.24
N LYS A 202 -7.11 -14.53 -37.72
CA LYS A 202 -6.77 -15.94 -37.47
C LYS A 202 -5.55 -16.30 -38.32
N HIS A 203 -4.40 -16.50 -37.68
CA HIS A 203 -3.22 -17.06 -38.33
C HIS A 203 -3.10 -18.54 -37.99
N HIS A 204 -3.11 -19.39 -39.01
CA HIS A 204 -2.84 -20.81 -38.87
C HIS A 204 -1.33 -21.01 -38.80
N GLN A 205 -0.84 -21.51 -37.66
CA GLN A 205 0.56 -21.87 -37.47
C GLN A 205 0.68 -23.39 -37.34
N CYS A 206 1.76 -23.97 -37.87
CA CYS A 206 2.04 -25.39 -37.74
C CYS A 206 2.41 -25.74 -36.29
N LYS A 207 1.72 -26.69 -35.66
CA LYS A 207 1.96 -27.14 -34.28
C LYS A 207 3.38 -27.66 -34.12
N THR A 208 3.87 -28.46 -35.07
CA THR A 208 5.27 -28.95 -35.09
C THR A 208 6.27 -27.80 -35.11
N CYS A 209 6.03 -26.75 -35.89
CA CYS A 209 6.91 -25.59 -35.94
C CYS A 209 6.90 -24.80 -34.64
N VAL A 210 5.77 -24.76 -33.96
CA VAL A 210 5.52 -23.79 -32.91
C VAL A 210 5.71 -24.34 -31.50
N ASN A 211 5.39 -25.61 -31.26
CA ASN A 211 5.55 -26.21 -29.94
C ASN A 211 6.98 -26.67 -29.75
N LEU A 212 7.60 -26.32 -28.62
CA LEU A 212 8.90 -26.87 -28.26
C LEU A 212 8.78 -28.40 -28.10
N THR A 213 9.73 -29.16 -28.65
CA THR A 213 9.88 -30.57 -28.28
C THR A 213 10.65 -30.70 -26.96
N ASP A 214 10.66 -31.88 -26.35
CA ASP A 214 11.47 -32.14 -25.15
C ASP A 214 12.98 -31.96 -25.40
N THR A 215 13.43 -32.27 -26.61
CA THR A 215 14.82 -32.03 -27.04
C THR A 215 15.14 -30.54 -27.10
N ASP A 216 14.26 -29.73 -27.70
CA ASP A 216 14.40 -28.27 -27.72
C ASP A 216 14.36 -27.69 -26.29
N ALA A 217 13.49 -28.23 -25.43
CA ALA A 217 13.35 -27.79 -24.04
C ALA A 217 14.59 -28.13 -23.20
N ALA A 218 15.24 -29.25 -23.46
CA ALA A 218 16.51 -29.62 -22.84
C ALA A 218 17.63 -28.65 -23.25
N GLU A 219 17.68 -28.24 -24.53
CA GLU A 219 18.63 -27.25 -25.03
C GLU A 219 18.39 -25.87 -24.39
N VAL A 220 17.14 -25.43 -24.30
CA VAL A 220 16.76 -24.19 -23.57
C VAL A 220 17.23 -24.28 -22.11
N MET A 221 17.02 -25.41 -21.44
CA MET A 221 17.49 -25.60 -20.06
C MET A 221 19.02 -25.58 -19.93
N LYS A 222 19.75 -26.13 -20.90
CA LYS A 222 21.21 -26.04 -20.95
C LYS A 222 21.68 -24.59 -20.97
N HIS A 223 21.07 -23.75 -21.81
CA HIS A 223 21.36 -22.31 -21.86
C HIS A 223 20.94 -21.57 -20.58
N LEU A 224 19.79 -21.91 -19.98
CA LEU A 224 19.36 -21.32 -18.72
C LEU A 224 20.33 -21.66 -17.59
N ARG A 225 20.81 -22.91 -17.50
CA ARG A 225 21.84 -23.31 -16.51
C ARG A 225 23.19 -22.62 -16.76
N ALA A 226 23.52 -22.32 -18.01
CA ALA A 226 24.72 -21.55 -18.37
C ALA A 226 24.61 -20.04 -18.08
N GLY A 227 23.51 -19.56 -17.48
CA GLY A 227 23.33 -18.15 -17.13
C GLY A 227 22.81 -17.26 -18.27
N THR A 228 22.50 -17.82 -19.44
CA THR A 228 22.00 -17.05 -20.58
C THR A 228 20.57 -16.56 -20.32
N PRO A 229 20.27 -15.26 -20.46
CA PRO A 229 18.91 -14.77 -20.31
C PRO A 229 18.07 -15.21 -21.50
N LEU A 230 16.81 -15.59 -21.24
CA LEU A 230 15.89 -16.14 -22.25
C LEU A 230 15.77 -15.25 -23.51
N LYS A 231 15.86 -13.92 -23.38
CA LYS A 231 15.78 -12.97 -24.50
C LYS A 231 16.98 -13.00 -25.47
N ARG A 232 18.12 -13.58 -25.06
CA ARG A 232 19.34 -13.68 -25.89
C ARG A 232 19.66 -15.12 -26.28
N MET A 233 18.81 -16.06 -25.89
CA MET A 233 19.02 -17.46 -26.17
C MET A 233 18.80 -17.72 -27.66
N PRO A 234 19.69 -18.45 -28.35
CA PRO A 234 19.38 -18.98 -29.66
C PRO A 234 18.28 -20.02 -29.49
N LEU A 235 17.09 -19.76 -30.04
CA LEU A 235 16.03 -20.76 -30.11
C LEU A 235 16.11 -21.44 -31.49
N PRO A 236 15.91 -22.77 -31.58
CA PRO A 236 15.94 -23.45 -32.87
C PRO A 236 14.86 -22.85 -33.77
N ALA A 237 15.22 -22.46 -34.99
CA ALA A 237 14.22 -21.91 -35.91
C ALA A 237 13.19 -23.00 -36.24
N PRO A 238 11.87 -22.73 -36.18
CA PRO A 238 11.22 -21.42 -36.05
C PRO A 238 10.62 -21.10 -34.67
N LYS A 239 11.14 -21.71 -33.60
CA LYS A 239 10.64 -21.50 -32.24
C LYS A 239 10.81 -20.05 -31.82
N THR A 240 9.85 -19.58 -31.03
CA THR A 240 9.82 -18.22 -30.49
C THR A 240 9.77 -18.27 -28.97
N LEU A 241 9.86 -17.11 -28.31
CA LEU A 241 9.64 -17.03 -26.86
C LEU A 241 8.27 -17.57 -26.46
N ASP A 242 7.25 -17.39 -27.30
CA ASP A 242 5.90 -17.91 -27.06
C ASP A 242 5.84 -19.44 -27.11
N SER A 243 6.74 -20.07 -27.88
CA SER A 243 6.92 -21.53 -27.88
C SER A 243 7.37 -22.02 -26.50
N VAL A 244 8.34 -21.32 -25.90
CA VAL A 244 8.83 -21.64 -24.55
C VAL A 244 7.75 -21.39 -23.49
N MET A 245 6.97 -20.30 -23.62
CA MET A 245 5.90 -19.99 -22.67
C MET A 245 4.76 -21.01 -22.70
N ARG A 246 4.38 -21.52 -23.88
CA ARG A 246 3.42 -22.62 -23.99
C ARG A 246 3.96 -23.91 -23.39
N TYR A 247 5.20 -24.27 -23.72
CA TYR A 247 5.83 -25.46 -23.16
C TYR A 247 5.85 -25.44 -21.62
N ARG A 248 6.10 -24.27 -21.01
CA ARG A 248 6.01 -24.06 -19.55
C ARG A 248 4.63 -24.36 -18.97
N GLN A 249 3.57 -23.96 -19.68
CA GLN A 249 2.19 -24.19 -19.23
C GLN A 249 1.86 -25.69 -19.27
N ASP A 250 2.30 -26.38 -20.31
CA ASP A 250 2.05 -27.81 -20.51
C ASP A 250 2.94 -28.70 -19.62
N HIS A 251 4.10 -28.19 -19.14
CA HIS A 251 5.10 -28.95 -18.39
C HIS A 251 5.45 -28.29 -17.04
N PRO A 252 4.59 -28.40 -16.02
CA PRO A 252 4.78 -27.72 -14.73
C PRO A 252 6.06 -28.15 -13.98
N LYS A 253 6.49 -29.41 -14.15
CA LYS A 253 7.75 -29.91 -13.57
C LYS A 253 8.97 -29.19 -14.17
N TRP A 254 8.95 -28.95 -15.48
CA TRP A 254 10.00 -28.19 -16.16
C TRP A 254 9.96 -26.73 -15.72
N ASP A 255 8.77 -26.12 -15.65
CA ASP A 255 8.59 -24.73 -15.24
C ASP A 255 9.09 -24.44 -13.82
N ALA A 256 8.88 -25.38 -12.90
CA ALA A 256 9.38 -25.27 -11.53
C ALA A 256 10.91 -25.10 -11.46
N ILE A 257 11.65 -25.70 -12.41
CA ILE A 257 13.11 -25.58 -12.50
C ILE A 257 13.49 -24.35 -13.34
N ALA A 258 12.80 -24.10 -14.46
CA ALA A 258 13.14 -23.03 -15.40
C ALA A 258 12.83 -21.63 -14.84
N THR A 259 11.71 -21.45 -14.13
CA THR A 259 11.30 -20.15 -13.58
C THR A 259 12.36 -19.47 -12.71
N PRO A 260 12.95 -20.13 -11.70
CA PRO A 260 13.99 -19.50 -10.89
C PRO A 260 15.23 -19.14 -11.72
N LEU A 261 15.64 -19.98 -12.67
CA LEU A 261 16.77 -19.71 -13.58
C LEU A 261 16.50 -18.51 -14.49
N ILE A 262 15.32 -18.44 -15.11
CA ILE A 262 14.92 -17.29 -15.95
C ILE A 262 14.96 -15.99 -15.13
N LYS A 263 14.46 -16.01 -13.89
CA LYS A 263 14.51 -14.85 -12.98
C LYS A 263 15.95 -14.48 -12.61
N ALA A 264 16.79 -15.46 -12.26
CA ALA A 264 18.19 -15.24 -11.92
C ALA A 264 18.98 -14.67 -13.12
N ASN A 265 18.86 -15.27 -14.30
CA ASN A 265 19.58 -14.85 -15.50
C ASN A 265 19.10 -13.50 -16.02
N SER A 266 17.80 -13.22 -15.98
CA SER A 266 17.27 -11.91 -16.36
C SER A 266 17.73 -10.81 -15.40
N LEU A 267 17.82 -11.11 -14.10
CA LEU A 267 18.39 -10.20 -13.10
C LEU A 267 19.89 -9.97 -13.37
N ALA A 268 20.67 -11.04 -13.57
CA ALA A 268 22.09 -10.96 -13.87
C ALA A 268 22.36 -10.16 -15.16
N ALA A 269 21.61 -10.43 -16.22
CA ALA A 269 21.71 -9.70 -17.48
C ALA A 269 21.31 -8.22 -17.33
N ARG A 270 20.30 -7.92 -16.51
CA ARG A 270 19.92 -6.53 -16.19
C ARG A 270 21.00 -5.82 -15.38
N ILE A 271 21.62 -6.49 -14.42
CA ILE A 271 22.75 -5.96 -13.66
C ILE A 271 23.94 -5.71 -14.60
N ALA A 272 24.31 -6.66 -15.45
CA ALA A 272 25.40 -6.51 -16.41
C ALA A 272 25.13 -5.40 -17.44
N GLY A 273 23.90 -5.31 -17.97
CA GLY A 273 23.50 -4.24 -18.89
C GLY A 273 23.48 -2.86 -18.22
N SER A 274 23.00 -2.78 -16.98
CA SER A 274 23.04 -1.54 -16.18
C SER A 274 24.48 -1.15 -15.89
N LYS A 275 25.37 -2.09 -15.57
CA LYS A 275 26.81 -1.82 -15.42
C LYS A 275 27.44 -1.28 -16.70
N ARG A 276 27.03 -1.75 -17.89
CA ARG A 276 27.57 -1.21 -19.16
C ARG A 276 27.09 0.22 -19.43
N VAL A 277 25.80 0.50 -19.25
CA VAL A 277 25.23 1.84 -19.53
C VAL A 277 25.65 2.85 -18.47
N PHE A 278 25.63 2.45 -17.20
CA PHE A 278 25.94 3.35 -16.10
C PHE A 278 27.40 3.29 -15.67
N GLY A 279 28.17 2.24 -15.95
CA GLY A 279 29.57 2.13 -15.51
C GLY A 279 30.45 3.26 -16.04
N ASN A 280 30.12 3.78 -17.23
CA ASN A 280 30.94 4.81 -17.87
C ASN A 280 30.76 6.22 -17.29
N ASN A 281 29.63 6.56 -16.66
CA ASN A 281 29.53 7.93 -16.12
C ASN A 281 30.33 7.99 -14.82
N THR A 282 31.26 8.92 -14.71
CA THR A 282 32.01 9.17 -13.47
C THR A 282 31.17 9.97 -12.46
N HIS A 283 30.10 10.62 -12.92
CA HIS A 283 29.26 11.50 -12.10
C HIS A 283 27.77 11.15 -12.20
N CYS A 284 27.02 11.46 -11.16
CA CYS A 284 25.56 11.34 -11.14
C CYS A 284 24.90 12.50 -11.90
N GLY A 285 23.58 12.43 -12.13
CA GLY A 285 22.86 13.50 -12.83
C GLY A 285 22.86 14.88 -12.14
N LYS A 286 23.26 14.96 -10.85
CA LYS A 286 23.49 16.21 -10.12
C LYS A 286 24.97 16.63 -10.06
N GLY A 287 25.87 15.91 -10.74
CA GLY A 287 27.30 16.21 -10.74
C GLY A 287 28.11 15.65 -9.56
N HIS A 288 27.53 14.79 -8.70
CA HIS A 288 28.33 14.14 -7.65
C HIS A 288 29.15 12.98 -8.21
N GLU A 289 30.43 12.92 -7.89
CA GLU A 289 31.34 11.84 -8.30
C GLU A 289 30.94 10.49 -7.68
N PHE A 290 31.00 9.43 -8.49
CA PHE A 290 30.73 8.05 -8.07
C PHE A 290 31.98 7.35 -7.52
N THR A 291 32.36 7.69 -6.28
CA THR A 291 33.38 6.96 -5.52
C THR A 291 32.77 5.72 -4.83
N PRO A 292 33.57 4.73 -4.36
CA PRO A 292 33.05 3.61 -3.57
C PRO A 292 32.24 4.05 -2.33
N GLU A 293 32.62 5.17 -1.72
CA GLU A 293 31.97 5.76 -0.54
C GLU A 293 30.66 6.47 -0.91
N ASN A 294 30.60 7.11 -2.09
CA ASN A 294 29.42 7.85 -2.57
C ASN A 294 28.48 7.02 -3.47
N THR A 295 28.79 5.76 -3.69
CA THR A 295 27.99 4.87 -4.54
C THR A 295 27.22 3.85 -3.70
N TYR A 296 25.93 3.71 -3.97
CA TYR A 296 25.08 2.65 -3.43
C TYR A 296 24.46 1.85 -4.57
N TRP A 297 24.59 0.53 -4.54
CA TRP A 297 24.01 -0.35 -5.56
C TRP A 297 22.67 -0.89 -5.07
N LYS A 298 21.61 -0.65 -5.84
CA LYS A 298 20.31 -1.27 -5.60
C LYS A 298 20.31 -2.72 -6.07
N ASN A 299 19.39 -3.53 -5.53
CA ASN A 299 19.19 -4.93 -5.93
C ASN A 299 18.87 -5.12 -7.43
N ASN A 300 18.46 -4.07 -8.13
CA ASN A 300 18.23 -4.10 -9.57
C ASN A 300 19.51 -3.86 -10.41
N GLY A 301 20.67 -3.65 -9.76
CA GLY A 301 21.95 -3.34 -10.41
C GLY A 301 22.14 -1.88 -10.80
N THR A 302 21.20 -0.99 -10.46
CA THR A 302 21.36 0.45 -10.69
C THR A 302 22.14 1.07 -9.53
N ARG A 303 23.07 1.96 -9.86
CA ARG A 303 23.76 2.78 -8.87
C ARG A 303 22.93 4.00 -8.48
N GLN A 304 23.03 4.41 -7.23
CA GLN A 304 22.50 5.65 -6.70
C GLN A 304 23.61 6.40 -5.98
N CYS A 305 23.65 7.71 -6.18
CA CYS A 305 24.54 8.57 -5.42
C CYS A 305 24.03 8.68 -3.98
N ARG A 306 24.88 8.35 -3.00
CA ARG A 306 24.54 8.43 -1.58
C ARG A 306 24.29 9.88 -1.18
N THR A 307 25.07 10.83 -1.70
CA THR A 307 24.83 12.27 -1.49
C THR A 307 23.45 12.69 -2.00
N CYS A 308 23.08 12.36 -3.24
CA CYS A 308 21.74 12.64 -3.76
C CYS A 308 20.63 11.99 -2.92
N ASN A 309 20.87 10.80 -2.38
CA ASN A 309 19.88 10.12 -1.54
C ASN A 309 19.76 10.79 -0.17
N LYS A 310 20.88 11.23 0.44
CA LYS A 310 20.89 12.03 1.67
C LYS A 310 20.20 13.36 1.47
N GLU A 311 20.48 14.07 0.37
CA GLU A 311 19.77 15.30 -0.01
C GLU A 311 18.29 15.06 -0.18
N ARG A 312 17.89 14.05 -0.93
CA ARG A 312 16.47 13.70 -1.11
C ARG A 312 15.80 13.35 0.21
N ALA A 313 16.48 12.65 1.10
CA ALA A 313 15.97 12.32 2.43
C ALA A 313 15.85 13.58 3.31
N ARG A 314 16.78 14.53 3.19
CA ARG A 314 16.75 15.83 3.88
C ARG A 314 15.65 16.76 3.33
N GLU A 315 15.47 16.82 2.01
CA GLU A 315 14.46 17.63 1.35
C GLU A 315 13.05 17.07 1.55
N GLY A 316 12.92 15.74 1.60
CA GLY A 316 11.64 15.04 1.55
C GLY A 316 10.98 15.15 0.16
N ALA A 317 9.95 14.34 -0.08
CA ALA A 317 9.11 14.52 -1.27
C ALA A 317 8.33 15.85 -1.16
N PRO A 318 8.00 16.53 -2.28
CA PRO A 318 7.22 17.76 -2.24
C PRO A 318 5.91 17.57 -1.46
N VAL A 319 5.51 18.60 -0.72
CA VAL A 319 4.25 18.61 0.02
C VAL A 319 3.15 19.01 -0.95
N THR A 320 2.19 18.13 -1.17
CA THR A 320 0.99 18.45 -1.97
C THR A 320 -0.08 19.10 -1.10
N ARG A 321 -0.93 19.94 -1.69
CA ARG A 321 -2.08 20.55 -0.99
C ARG A 321 -3.00 19.51 -0.35
N GLU A 322 -3.21 18.38 -1.04
CA GLU A 322 -3.98 17.25 -0.51
C GLU A 322 -3.43 16.68 0.80
N LYS A 323 -2.10 16.60 0.94
CA LYS A 323 -1.46 16.13 2.17
C LYS A 323 -1.63 17.13 3.32
N ILE A 324 -1.59 18.43 3.03
CA ILE A 324 -1.84 19.48 4.00
C ILE A 324 -3.27 19.37 4.52
N GLU A 325 -4.25 19.23 3.63
CA GLU A 325 -5.66 19.07 4.02
C GLU A 325 -5.92 17.74 4.76
N LEU A 326 -5.22 16.67 4.39
CA LEU A 326 -5.27 15.40 5.13
C LEU A 326 -4.67 15.54 6.53
N ALA A 327 -3.57 16.28 6.68
CA ALA A 327 -2.97 16.58 7.97
C ALA A 327 -3.88 17.47 8.83
N LYS A 328 -4.51 18.51 8.25
CA LYS A 328 -5.49 19.36 8.97
C LYS A 328 -6.66 18.53 9.50
N ARG A 329 -7.25 17.68 8.65
CA ARG A 329 -8.31 16.75 9.06
C ARG A 329 -7.86 15.82 10.18
N ALA A 330 -6.65 15.25 10.09
CA ALA A 330 -6.11 14.38 11.11
C ALA A 330 -5.99 15.09 12.48
N ILE A 331 -5.47 16.32 12.50
CA ILE A 331 -5.39 17.13 13.73
C ILE A 331 -6.79 17.44 14.27
N ALA A 332 -7.74 17.82 13.40
CA ALA A 332 -9.12 18.10 13.79
C ALA A 332 -9.82 16.87 14.40
N THR A 333 -9.50 15.67 13.92
CA THR A 333 -9.98 14.40 14.50
C THR A 333 -9.22 13.96 15.75
N GLY A 334 -8.31 14.78 16.27
CA GLY A 334 -7.57 14.51 17.51
C GLY A 334 -6.32 13.63 17.36
N LEU A 335 -5.84 13.38 16.14
CA LEU A 335 -4.59 12.64 15.98
C LEU A 335 -3.40 13.46 16.48
N SER A 336 -2.47 12.77 17.14
CA SER A 336 -1.22 13.38 17.57
C SER A 336 -0.34 13.74 16.37
N VAL A 337 0.51 14.76 16.53
CA VAL A 337 1.52 15.09 15.51
C VAL A 337 2.46 13.90 15.26
N ALA A 338 2.73 13.10 16.30
CA ALA A 338 3.53 11.89 16.16
C ALA A 338 2.88 10.90 15.19
N ASP A 339 1.56 10.68 15.26
CA ASP A 339 0.87 9.75 14.34
C ASP A 339 0.78 10.28 12.91
N ILE A 340 0.75 11.61 12.76
CA ILE A 340 0.75 12.26 11.44
C ILE A 340 2.12 12.13 10.77
N VAL A 341 3.20 12.27 11.55
CA VAL A 341 4.58 12.46 11.05
C VAL A 341 5.46 11.21 11.14
N ALA A 342 5.29 10.37 12.17
CA ALA A 342 6.16 9.22 12.45
C ALA A 342 5.46 7.90 12.08
N ALA A 343 5.64 7.46 10.83
CA ALA A 343 5.27 6.10 10.44
C ALA A 343 6.19 5.12 11.19
N GLY A 344 5.61 4.30 12.07
CA GLY A 344 6.27 3.06 12.49
C GLY A 344 6.64 2.94 13.98
N ARG A 345 6.40 3.95 14.83
CA ARG A 345 6.60 3.75 16.28
C ARG A 345 5.32 3.37 17.04
N SER A 346 4.16 3.89 16.66
CA SER A 346 2.93 3.74 17.46
C SER A 346 1.95 2.67 16.95
N THR A 347 1.96 2.29 15.66
CA THR A 347 1.03 1.27 15.15
C THR A 347 1.58 0.54 13.92
N PRO A 348 1.83 -0.78 14.00
CA PRO A 348 2.22 -1.59 12.85
C PRO A 348 1.20 -1.44 11.71
N GLY A 349 1.67 -1.13 10.49
CA GLY A 349 0.83 -1.04 9.29
C GLY A 349 0.26 0.35 8.96
N ARG A 350 0.35 1.33 9.86
CA ARG A 350 -0.10 2.70 9.55
C ARG A 350 1.00 3.48 8.84
N ARG A 351 0.69 4.01 7.64
CA ARG A 351 1.58 4.93 6.92
C ARG A 351 1.39 6.35 7.47
N SER A 352 2.48 7.09 7.70
CA SER A 352 2.44 8.51 8.05
C SER A 352 1.82 9.31 6.91
N ILE A 353 1.04 10.32 7.26
CA ILE A 353 0.48 11.26 6.29
C ILE A 353 1.63 12.08 5.65
N MET A 354 2.58 12.51 6.48
CA MET A 354 3.73 13.32 6.07
C MET A 354 5.00 12.78 6.72
N THR A 355 6.14 12.93 6.05
CA THR A 355 7.45 12.69 6.67
C THR A 355 7.89 13.91 7.52
N PRO A 356 8.83 13.75 8.46
CA PRO A 356 9.38 14.89 9.22
C PRO A 356 9.83 16.09 8.37
N PRO A 357 10.59 15.92 7.26
CA PRO A 357 10.98 17.04 6.42
C PRO A 357 9.80 17.68 5.69
N GLN A 358 8.82 16.87 5.26
CA GLN A 358 7.58 17.37 4.66
C GLN A 358 6.79 18.22 5.63
N TRP A 359 6.63 17.77 6.87
CA TRP A 359 5.95 18.52 7.91
C TRP A 359 6.60 19.88 8.16
N ARG A 360 7.93 19.91 8.31
CA ARG A 360 8.70 21.14 8.45
C ARG A 360 8.48 22.06 7.25
N LYS A 361 8.68 21.56 6.03
CA LYS A 361 8.52 22.33 4.79
C LYS A 361 7.11 22.88 4.62
N ALA A 362 6.08 22.11 4.97
CA ALA A 362 4.69 22.54 4.93
C ALA A 362 4.44 23.72 5.87
N ARG A 363 4.96 23.66 7.10
CA ARG A 363 4.80 24.76 8.07
C ARG A 363 5.57 26.03 7.66
N ILE A 364 6.69 25.92 6.95
CA ILE A 364 7.42 27.07 6.40
C ILE A 364 6.66 27.68 5.23
N ALA A 365 6.26 26.84 4.27
CA ALA A 365 5.71 27.29 3.00
C ALA A 365 4.25 27.78 3.12
N TYR A 366 3.51 27.35 4.13
CA TYR A 366 2.08 27.62 4.30
C TYR A 366 1.81 28.16 5.72
N PRO A 367 1.90 29.49 5.92
CA PRO A 367 1.70 30.12 7.23
C PRO A 367 0.33 29.82 7.86
N GLU A 368 -0.71 29.71 7.05
CA GLU A 368 -2.07 29.35 7.48
C GLU A 368 -2.14 27.92 8.02
N PHE A 369 -1.40 26.99 7.42
CA PHE A 369 -1.29 25.63 7.94
C PHE A 369 -0.54 25.62 9.27
N ASN A 370 0.55 26.38 9.39
CA ASN A 370 1.28 26.48 10.65
C ASN A 370 0.42 27.07 11.78
N ARG A 371 -0.35 28.14 11.48
CA ARG A 371 -1.30 28.73 12.42
C ARG A 371 -2.35 27.71 12.87
N PHE A 372 -2.98 27.01 11.93
CA PHE A 372 -3.96 25.95 12.22
C PHE A 372 -3.37 24.86 13.13
N VAL A 373 -2.14 24.41 12.85
CA VAL A 373 -1.43 23.40 13.66
C VAL A 373 -1.25 23.90 15.10
N LEU A 374 -0.84 25.15 15.29
CA LEU A 374 -0.63 25.73 16.62
C LEU A 374 -1.94 25.90 17.40
N GLU A 375 -3.02 26.29 16.72
CA GLU A 375 -4.34 26.51 17.35
C GLU A 375 -5.06 25.20 17.72
N ASN A 376 -4.80 24.10 17.00
CA ASN A 376 -5.57 22.85 17.16
C ASN A 376 -4.83 21.73 17.91
N ILE A 377 -3.55 21.90 18.24
CA ILE A 377 -2.81 20.89 19.01
C ILE A 377 -3.08 21.06 20.50
N ARG A 378 -3.94 20.18 21.03
CA ARG A 378 -4.33 20.19 22.45
C ARG A 378 -3.32 19.46 23.35
N SER A 379 -2.69 18.37 22.85
CA SER A 379 -1.86 17.54 23.71
C SER A 379 -0.44 18.10 23.93
N LYS A 380 0.00 18.16 25.20
CA LYS A 380 1.37 18.56 25.58
C LYS A 380 2.44 17.70 24.87
N GLN A 381 2.19 16.41 24.71
CA GLN A 381 3.08 15.49 24.00
C GLN A 381 3.22 15.83 22.51
N SER A 382 2.11 16.15 21.82
CA SER A 382 2.16 16.58 20.41
C SER A 382 2.96 17.88 20.25
N PHE A 383 2.87 18.78 21.23
CA PHE A 383 3.65 20.01 21.25
C PHE A 383 5.15 19.74 21.46
N ALA A 384 5.52 18.86 22.39
CA ALA A 384 6.92 18.47 22.59
C ALA A 384 7.50 17.78 21.34
N VAL A 385 6.73 16.91 20.68
CA VAL A 385 7.11 16.29 19.40
C VAL A 385 7.28 17.35 18.32
N MET A 386 6.39 18.34 18.25
CA MET A 386 6.51 19.46 17.31
C MET A 386 7.81 20.25 17.50
N GLN A 387 8.25 20.45 18.75
CA GLN A 387 9.51 21.13 19.05
C GLN A 387 10.73 20.29 18.67
N ARG A 388 10.68 18.97 18.80
CA ARG A 388 11.81 18.08 18.46
C ARG A 388 11.96 17.83 16.97
N VAL A 389 10.85 17.72 16.24
CA VAL A 389 10.85 17.32 14.83
C VAL A 389 11.14 18.52 13.91
N GLY A 390 12.40 18.96 13.92
CA GLY A 390 12.94 19.95 12.98
C GLY A 390 12.41 21.37 13.21
N ALA A 391 12.47 21.83 14.46
CA ALA A 391 11.96 23.13 14.91
C ALA A 391 12.16 24.25 13.89
N LEU A 392 11.04 24.84 13.48
CA LEU A 392 11.00 26.27 13.20
C LEU A 392 10.97 26.98 14.54
N ALA A 393 11.76 28.04 14.71
CA ALA A 393 11.63 28.91 15.86
C ALA A 393 10.15 29.29 16.04
N PRO A 394 9.62 29.33 17.28
CA PRO A 394 8.26 29.79 17.52
C PRO A 394 8.06 31.12 16.81
N ILE A 395 6.89 31.32 16.18
CA ILE A 395 6.53 32.62 15.63
C ILE A 395 6.66 33.61 16.78
N ARG A 396 7.58 34.57 16.69
CA ARG A 396 7.70 35.67 17.66
C ARG A 396 6.31 36.32 17.79
N GLY A 397 5.74 36.28 18.99
CA GLY A 397 4.38 36.77 19.28
C GLY A 397 3.31 35.70 19.49
N LEU A 398 3.53 34.46 19.03
CA LEU A 398 2.77 33.27 19.45
C LEU A 398 3.59 32.50 20.48
N VAL A 399 4.06 33.20 21.52
CA VAL A 399 4.28 32.52 22.80
C VAL A 399 2.90 32.07 23.20
N ARG A 400 2.74 30.78 23.53
CA ARG A 400 1.54 30.34 24.24
C ARG A 400 1.55 31.16 25.53
N ALA A 401 0.87 32.32 25.54
CA ALA A 401 0.40 32.92 26.77
C ALA A 401 -0.17 31.73 27.51
N ASN A 402 0.44 31.37 28.65
CA ASN A 402 0.15 30.11 29.33
C ASN A 402 -1.36 30.00 29.43
N ILE A 403 -1.95 29.24 28.50
CA ILE A 403 -3.33 28.84 28.59
C ILE A 403 -3.23 27.67 29.56
N THR A 404 -2.94 27.99 30.83
CA THR A 404 -3.77 27.51 31.91
C THR A 404 -5.16 27.91 31.46
N GLU A 405 -5.82 27.06 30.68
CA GLU A 405 -7.24 27.25 30.40
C GLU A 405 -7.83 27.33 31.80
N PRO A 406 -8.42 28.47 32.23
CA PRO A 406 -9.35 28.37 33.34
C PRO A 406 -10.32 27.30 32.86
N ALA A 407 -10.40 26.18 33.60
CA ALA A 407 -11.23 25.05 33.22
C ALA A 407 -12.56 25.63 32.75
N VAL A 408 -12.85 25.48 31.45
CA VAL A 408 -14.04 26.10 30.87
C VAL A 408 -15.20 25.49 31.63
N ILE A 409 -15.78 26.26 32.55
CA ILE A 409 -16.85 25.79 33.42
C ILE A 409 -17.99 25.43 32.48
N ASP A 410 -18.19 24.13 32.28
CA ASP A 410 -19.27 23.64 31.45
C ASP A 410 -20.58 23.88 32.21
N ARG A 411 -21.23 25.01 31.90
CA ARG A 411 -22.50 25.38 32.53
C ARG A 411 -23.62 24.40 32.22
N THR A 412 -23.44 23.49 31.25
CA THR A 412 -24.40 22.43 30.95
C THR A 412 -24.34 21.28 31.95
N ILE A 413 -23.24 21.16 32.72
CA ILE A 413 -23.13 20.22 33.83
C ILE A 413 -23.82 20.84 35.05
N PRO A 414 -24.84 20.19 35.64
CA PRO A 414 -25.51 20.70 36.83
C PRO A 414 -24.53 20.81 37.99
N LEU A 415 -24.75 21.78 38.88
CA LEU A 415 -23.94 21.93 40.09
C LEU A 415 -24.06 20.63 40.92
N TYR A 416 -22.92 20.03 41.24
CA TYR A 416 -22.89 18.87 42.10
C TYR A 416 -23.41 19.22 43.50
N VAL A 417 -24.42 18.48 43.96
CA VAL A 417 -24.95 18.55 45.33
C VAL A 417 -24.52 17.27 46.05
N PRO A 418 -23.66 17.34 47.08
CA PRO A 418 -23.26 16.17 47.84
C PRO A 418 -24.47 15.45 48.45
N GLN A 419 -24.51 14.13 48.30
CA GLN A 419 -25.47 13.22 48.89
C GLN A 419 -24.85 12.50 50.09
N SER A 420 -25.68 12.08 51.04
CA SER A 420 -25.23 11.20 52.12
C SER A 420 -24.69 9.89 51.52
N GLY A 421 -23.47 9.49 51.91
CA GLY A 421 -22.79 8.30 51.36
C GLY A 421 -21.80 8.57 50.21
N ASP A 422 -21.68 9.81 49.74
CA ASP A 422 -20.75 10.15 48.66
C ASP A 422 -19.28 9.93 48.99
N PRO A 423 -18.79 10.29 50.20
CA PRO A 423 -17.40 9.99 50.58
C PRO A 423 -17.11 8.49 50.51
N GLU A 424 -17.99 7.65 51.06
CA GLU A 424 -17.85 6.19 51.07
C GLU A 424 -17.92 5.62 49.65
N TRP A 425 -18.83 6.13 48.81
CA TRP A 425 -18.94 5.74 47.41
C TRP A 425 -17.67 6.10 46.63
N LEU A 426 -17.17 7.33 46.71
CA LEU A 426 -15.95 7.76 46.03
C LEU A 426 -14.73 6.97 46.52
N TYR A 427 -14.62 6.76 47.83
CA TYR A 427 -13.56 5.97 48.44
C TYR A 427 -13.63 4.50 48.02
N SER A 428 -14.82 3.95 47.74
CA SER A 428 -14.99 2.58 47.21
C SER A 428 -14.48 2.42 45.77
N LEU A 429 -14.37 3.50 45.00
CA LEU A 429 -13.85 3.49 43.62
C LEU A 429 -12.33 3.49 43.55
N THR A 430 -11.64 3.82 44.64
CA THR A 430 -10.17 3.78 44.72
C THR A 430 -9.71 2.38 45.16
N PRO A 431 -8.71 1.77 44.47
CA PRO A 431 -8.23 0.43 44.83
C PRO A 431 -7.62 0.37 46.23
N ARG A 432 -7.87 -0.74 46.94
CA ARG A 432 -7.34 -0.98 48.30
C ARG A 432 -5.82 -1.17 48.39
N TYR A 433 -5.13 -1.32 47.26
CA TYR A 433 -3.66 -1.44 47.26
C TYR A 433 -2.94 -0.09 47.35
N LEU A 434 -3.66 1.01 47.15
CA LEU A 434 -3.13 2.36 47.34
C LEU A 434 -3.13 2.69 48.84
N SER A 435 -2.18 3.51 49.28
CA SER A 435 -2.14 3.99 50.67
C SER A 435 -3.40 4.80 50.98
N GLU A 436 -3.75 4.93 52.26
CA GLU A 436 -4.91 5.72 52.66
C GLU A 436 -4.80 7.18 52.19
N ASP A 437 -3.60 7.76 52.26
CA ASP A 437 -3.31 9.12 51.80
C ASP A 437 -3.52 9.26 50.27
N ASP A 438 -2.98 8.34 49.47
CA ASP A 438 -3.17 8.37 48.01
C ASP A 438 -4.66 8.22 47.63
N ARG A 439 -5.40 7.40 48.38
CA ARG A 439 -6.84 7.23 48.18
C ARG A 439 -7.60 8.50 48.53
N ASN A 440 -7.21 9.19 49.60
CA ASN A 440 -7.79 10.47 50.00
C ASN A 440 -7.48 11.58 48.99
N ASP A 441 -6.28 11.61 48.41
CA ASP A 441 -5.89 12.54 47.36
C ASP A 441 -6.74 12.35 46.10
N LEU A 442 -6.89 11.09 45.66
CA LEU A 442 -7.75 10.76 44.51
C LEU A 442 -9.22 11.12 44.76
N VAL A 443 -9.76 10.85 45.95
CA VAL A 443 -11.13 11.22 46.31
C VAL A 443 -11.30 12.73 46.36
N SER A 444 -10.30 13.46 46.87
CA SER A 444 -10.30 14.91 46.92
C SER A 444 -10.27 15.51 45.51
N GLU A 445 -9.45 14.97 44.60
CA GLU A 445 -9.39 15.40 43.19
C GLU A 445 -10.74 15.16 42.47
N LEU A 446 -11.38 14.01 42.70
CA LEU A 446 -12.72 13.73 42.16
C LEU A 446 -13.79 14.71 42.70
N PHE A 447 -13.74 15.03 44.00
CA PHE A 447 -14.64 16.01 44.60
C PHE A 447 -14.46 17.40 43.99
N LEU A 448 -13.21 17.82 43.76
CA LEU A 448 -12.88 19.09 43.13
C LEU A 448 -13.39 19.14 41.68
N GLU A 449 -13.23 18.05 40.91
CA GLU A 449 -13.75 17.99 39.54
C GLU A 449 -15.29 18.02 39.46
N LEU A 450 -15.98 17.40 40.43
CA LEU A 450 -17.44 17.47 40.57
C LEU A 450 -17.89 18.90 40.93
N ALA A 451 -17.23 19.53 41.91
CA ALA A 451 -17.54 20.89 42.33
C ALA A 451 -17.25 21.94 41.24
N ALA A 452 -16.18 21.74 40.47
CA ALA A 452 -15.77 22.62 39.37
C ALA A 452 -16.62 22.47 38.09
N ARG A 453 -17.59 21.54 38.08
CA ARG A 453 -18.40 21.19 36.89
C ARG A 453 -17.54 20.74 35.71
N THR A 454 -16.46 20.02 35.98
CA THR A 454 -15.64 19.37 34.94
C THR A 454 -15.97 17.90 34.78
N LEU A 455 -16.70 17.31 35.74
CA LEU A 455 -17.07 15.91 35.79
C LEU A 455 -18.56 15.76 36.14
N ARG A 456 -19.28 14.89 35.44
CA ARG A 456 -20.65 14.50 35.81
C ARG A 456 -20.60 13.32 36.78
N ARG A 457 -21.61 13.20 37.65
CA ARG A 457 -21.67 12.13 38.66
C ARG A 457 -21.65 10.74 38.01
N GLU A 458 -22.33 10.57 36.88
CA GLU A 458 -22.37 9.33 36.10
C GLU A 458 -21.01 8.94 35.51
N ASP A 459 -20.09 9.88 35.31
CA ASP A 459 -18.78 9.66 34.69
C ASP A 459 -17.66 9.36 35.72
N VAL A 460 -17.95 9.54 37.01
CA VAL A 460 -17.00 9.37 38.12
C VAL A 460 -16.26 8.01 38.09
N PRO A 461 -16.91 6.84 37.86
CA PRO A 461 -16.21 5.56 37.84
C PRO A 461 -15.18 5.45 36.71
N SER A 462 -15.45 6.07 35.55
CA SER A 462 -14.52 6.10 34.42
C SER A 462 -13.34 7.02 34.72
N ARG A 463 -13.60 8.19 35.32
CA ARG A 463 -12.58 9.16 35.70
C ARG A 463 -11.65 8.64 36.80
N ALA A 464 -12.20 7.99 37.84
CA ALA A 464 -11.43 7.36 38.90
C ALA A 464 -10.41 6.33 38.35
N LYS A 465 -10.82 5.51 37.36
CA LYS A 465 -9.90 4.57 36.69
C LYS A 465 -8.77 5.28 35.95
N GLU A 466 -9.05 6.43 35.34
CA GLU A 466 -8.03 7.22 34.65
C GLU A 466 -7.04 7.84 35.64
N MET A 467 -7.54 8.43 36.74
CA MET A 467 -6.71 9.00 37.80
C MET A 467 -5.83 7.95 38.46
N VAL A 468 -6.34 6.75 38.75
CA VAL A 468 -5.53 5.62 39.24
C VAL A 468 -4.44 5.22 38.24
N ARG A 469 -4.75 5.17 36.94
CA ARG A 469 -3.74 4.89 35.90
C ARG A 469 -2.70 6.01 35.77
N LYS A 470 -3.08 7.26 36.05
CA LYS A 470 -2.17 8.40 36.06
C LYS A 470 -1.28 8.33 37.30
N HIS A 471 -1.85 8.14 38.48
CA HIS A 471 -1.14 7.94 39.74
C HIS A 471 -0.12 6.80 39.62
N ASN A 472 -0.51 5.61 39.15
CA ASN A 472 0.43 4.49 38.96
C ASN A 472 1.55 4.76 37.94
N ARG A 473 1.36 5.72 37.02
CA ARG A 473 2.41 6.14 36.07
C ARG A 473 3.36 7.17 36.68
N GLU A 474 2.84 8.04 37.54
CA GLU A 474 3.59 9.11 38.21
C GLU A 474 4.36 8.57 39.43
N PHE A 475 3.79 7.58 40.11
CA PHE A 475 4.35 6.91 41.28
C PHE A 475 4.54 5.40 41.04
N PRO A 476 5.38 5.01 40.06
CA PRO A 476 5.65 3.59 39.79
C PRO A 476 6.28 2.87 41.00
N THR A 477 6.84 3.63 41.94
CA THR A 477 7.58 3.20 43.13
C THR A 477 6.74 2.46 44.17
N HIS A 478 5.40 2.58 44.16
CA HIS A 478 4.57 1.87 45.15
C HIS A 478 4.19 0.44 44.74
N ALA A 479 4.51 0.02 43.51
CA ALA A 479 4.48 -1.38 43.09
C ALA A 479 5.88 -2.01 43.26
N TYR A 480 6.29 -2.29 44.49
CA TYR A 480 7.58 -2.92 44.77
C TYR A 480 7.61 -4.36 44.17
N GLY A 481 8.52 -4.61 43.22
CA GLY A 481 8.92 -5.98 42.83
C GLY A 481 8.73 -6.41 41.36
N ASP A 482 8.35 -5.54 40.43
CA ASP A 482 8.30 -5.88 38.99
C ASP A 482 9.52 -5.33 38.22
N ILE A 483 9.88 -5.96 37.10
CA ILE A 483 11.00 -5.63 36.20
C ILE A 483 10.94 -4.21 35.64
N HIS A 484 9.78 -3.55 35.76
CA HIS A 484 9.54 -2.17 35.32
C HIS A 484 9.56 -1.13 36.45
N SER A 485 9.70 -1.56 37.71
CA SER A 485 9.84 -0.67 38.87
C SER A 485 10.96 -1.17 39.79
N PRO A 486 12.19 -0.64 39.65
CA PRO A 486 13.33 -1.10 40.44
C PRO A 486 13.07 -0.85 41.94
N LEU A 487 13.37 -1.85 42.76
CA LEU A 487 13.30 -1.77 44.22
C LEU A 487 14.18 -0.62 44.73
N SER A 488 13.72 0.10 45.76
CA SER A 488 14.48 1.17 46.43
C SER A 488 15.88 0.69 46.85
N LEU A 489 16.86 1.60 46.86
CA LEU A 489 18.20 1.33 47.40
C LEU A 489 18.14 1.01 48.90
N ASP A 490 17.12 1.49 49.60
CA ASP A 490 16.90 1.21 51.02
C ASP A 490 16.14 -0.11 51.26
N ALA A 491 15.83 -0.89 50.22
CA ALA A 491 15.25 -2.21 50.39
C ALA A 491 16.34 -3.25 50.72
N PRO A 492 16.05 -4.29 51.52
CA PRO A 492 16.97 -5.39 51.74
C PRO A 492 17.44 -6.01 50.41
N ALA A 493 18.75 -6.23 50.28
CA ALA A 493 19.36 -6.89 49.12
C ALA A 493 18.87 -8.34 48.98
N TYR A 494 18.63 -8.99 50.12
CA TYR A 494 18.13 -10.36 50.22
C TYR A 494 16.93 -10.39 51.17
N LEU A 495 15.98 -11.31 50.94
CA LEU A 495 14.75 -11.44 51.73
C LEU A 495 15.00 -11.62 53.24
N ASP A 496 16.17 -12.15 53.59
CA ASP A 496 16.50 -12.57 54.96
C ASP A 496 17.70 -11.76 55.53
N GLY A 497 18.20 -10.77 54.80
CA GLY A 497 19.43 -10.04 55.13
C GLY A 497 19.18 -8.60 55.56
N THR A 498 20.02 -8.08 56.46
CA THR A 498 19.99 -6.66 56.87
C THR A 498 20.72 -5.72 55.91
N MET A 499 21.43 -6.26 54.92
CA MET A 499 22.21 -5.47 53.96
C MET A 499 21.26 -4.77 52.98
N LEU A 500 21.37 -3.45 52.84
CA LEU A 500 20.54 -2.68 51.93
C LEU A 500 21.07 -2.84 50.49
N ARG A 501 20.19 -2.69 49.49
CA ARG A 501 20.62 -2.71 48.08
C ARG A 501 21.60 -1.60 47.75
N GLY A 502 21.46 -0.44 48.39
CA GLY A 502 22.42 0.67 48.30
C GLY A 502 23.84 0.25 48.64
N ASP A 503 23.99 -0.65 49.62
CA ASP A 503 25.30 -1.16 50.05
C ASP A 503 25.94 -2.10 49.01
N THR A 504 25.13 -2.70 48.13
CA THR A 504 25.62 -3.56 47.03
C THR A 504 25.96 -2.81 45.76
N VAL A 505 25.62 -1.52 45.65
CA VAL A 505 26.06 -0.67 44.55
C VAL A 505 27.47 -0.17 44.90
N SER A 506 28.43 -1.08 44.84
CA SER A 506 29.85 -0.76 45.00
C SER A 506 30.34 -0.10 43.72
N GLU A 507 30.82 1.14 43.87
CA GLU A 507 31.48 2.00 42.88
C GLU A 507 30.54 2.92 42.08
N ASN A 508 30.76 4.23 42.26
CA ASN A 508 30.04 5.25 41.52
C ASN A 508 30.40 5.14 40.04
N LEU A 509 29.40 5.07 39.17
CA LEU A 509 29.53 5.27 37.72
C LEU A 509 30.24 6.61 37.38
N TRP A 510 30.31 7.52 38.34
CA TRP A 510 30.96 8.83 38.25
C TRP A 510 32.44 8.84 38.63
N ASP A 511 32.97 7.81 39.30
CA ASP A 511 34.41 7.72 39.61
C ASP A 511 35.24 7.21 38.40
N GLN A 512 34.56 6.85 37.30
CA GLN A 512 35.17 6.37 36.04
C GLN A 512 34.97 7.33 34.84
N ILE A 513 34.46 8.55 35.07
CA ILE A 513 34.37 9.64 34.06
C ILE A 513 35.28 10.78 34.53
#